data_AF-A0A521S6V9-F1
#
_entry.id   AF-A0A521S6V9-F1
#
_cell.length_a   1.000
_cell.length_b   1.000
_cell.length_c   1.000
_cell.angle_alpha   90.00
_cell.angle_beta   90.00
_cell.angle_gamma   90.00
#
_symmetry.space_group_name_H-M   'P 1'
#
loop_
_entity.id
_entity.type
_entity.pdbx_description
1 polymer ?
#
loop_
_entity_poly.entity_id
_entity_poly.type
_entity_poly.pdbx_seq_one_letter_code
_entity_poly.pdbx_strand_id
1 'polypeptide(L)'
;KDWECYCGKYKRIRYKGIICDKCGVEVTRSKVRRERMGHIQLASPVSHIWYFKGTPSRLGILLDISPRNLERILYFALYIVTSVDEDARKRALSALEEEATGRGGKSGEALSELEDELRANLTRQKDELSVQLAATKAELEAQRAARTEEIAVAAQAVEAELKALKSGAAAETIVFAPTGEVIVAAGEKGGKEAVAHLRKVVGAETERVNEEIQGRERDEATAVDQKVDDLRAAMDDALRAEREKLSEQAQGTKEELRRIRDELEGIKPMMTIGETEYRQLDERFNQAGRGRLFSAGMGAEAVRDIISRMDLEELARTLHVEVRTSSGQRRKKAIKRLRLIEAFRRSGTRPEWMILSVLPVIPPDLRPMVQLDGGRFATSDLNDLYRRVINRNNRLKRLLELGAPEIIIRNEKRMLQEACDALIDNGRRGRAIAGTGNHRLKSLSDMLKGKQGRFRQNLLGKRVDYSGRSVIVVGPELKLHQCGLPKKMALELFKPFVMRQLVEKGFAHNIKSAKRIVERVRPEVW
;
A
#
# COMPACT_ATOMS: atom_id res chain seq x y z
N LYS A 1 -14.79 54.83 -2.06
CA LYS A 1 -15.57 56.07 -1.81
C LYS A 1 -16.96 55.87 -2.40
N ASP A 2 -17.96 56.62 -1.94
CA ASP A 2 -19.30 56.52 -2.51
C ASP A 2 -19.33 57.14 -3.91
N TRP A 3 -19.96 56.45 -4.86
CA TRP A 3 -20.16 56.94 -6.22
C TRP A 3 -18.87 57.31 -6.98
N GLU A 4 -17.80 56.54 -6.78
CA GLU A 4 -16.51 56.76 -7.43
C GLU A 4 -15.89 55.43 -7.87
N CYS A 5 -15.52 55.32 -9.14
CA CYS A 5 -14.77 54.18 -9.66
C CYS A 5 -13.28 54.27 -9.31
N TYR A 6 -12.54 53.16 -9.38
CA TYR A 6 -11.12 53.10 -9.01
C TYR A 6 -10.23 54.10 -9.77
N CYS A 7 -10.40 54.22 -11.10
CA CYS A 7 -9.59 55.12 -11.93
C CYS A 7 -10.00 56.60 -11.86
N GLY A 8 -11.12 56.93 -11.19
CA GLY A 8 -11.66 58.28 -11.12
C GLY A 8 -12.34 58.82 -12.40
N LYS A 9 -12.52 58.02 -13.48
CA LYS A 9 -13.27 58.44 -14.69
C LYS A 9 -14.72 58.84 -14.36
N TYR A 10 -15.43 58.00 -13.61
CA TYR A 10 -16.80 58.24 -13.18
C TYR A 10 -16.82 58.61 -11.70
N LYS A 11 -17.25 59.84 -11.41
CA LYS A 11 -17.42 60.40 -10.06
C LYS A 11 -18.79 61.02 -9.93
N ARG A 12 -19.36 60.98 -8.73
CA ARG A 12 -20.69 61.53 -8.34
C ARG A 12 -21.86 60.61 -8.70
N ILE A 13 -22.99 60.87 -8.04
CA ILE A 13 -24.21 60.05 -8.08
C ILE A 13 -24.87 59.92 -9.46
N ARG A 14 -24.60 60.86 -10.38
CA ARG A 14 -25.18 60.85 -11.74
C ARG A 14 -24.83 59.61 -12.56
N TYR A 15 -23.72 58.94 -12.23
CA TYR A 15 -23.24 57.73 -12.92
C TYR A 15 -23.64 56.44 -12.17
N LYS A 16 -24.63 56.50 -11.28
CA LYS A 16 -25.12 55.35 -10.51
C LYS A 16 -25.40 54.14 -11.42
N GLY A 17 -24.82 52.99 -11.07
CA GLY A 17 -25.05 51.72 -11.76
C GLY A 17 -24.24 51.52 -13.05
N ILE A 18 -23.46 52.52 -13.48
CA ILE A 18 -22.57 52.38 -14.64
C ILE A 18 -21.33 51.58 -14.23
N ILE A 19 -20.98 50.58 -15.03
CA ILE A 19 -19.73 49.83 -14.92
C ILE A 19 -18.66 50.60 -15.71
N CYS A 20 -17.55 50.92 -15.08
CA CYS A 20 -16.52 51.72 -15.72
C CYS A 20 -15.75 50.93 -16.79
N ASP A 21 -15.74 51.40 -18.04
CA ASP A 21 -15.02 50.75 -19.16
C ASP A 21 -13.50 50.64 -18.92
N LYS A 22 -12.91 51.55 -18.14
CA LYS A 22 -11.45 51.55 -17.89
C LYS A 22 -11.01 50.61 -16.76
N CYS A 23 -11.81 50.50 -15.70
CA CYS A 23 -11.40 49.75 -14.49
C CYS A 23 -12.39 48.65 -14.06
N GLY A 24 -13.48 48.46 -14.80
CA GLY A 24 -14.52 47.46 -14.50
C GLY A 24 -15.29 47.68 -13.20
N VAL A 25 -15.08 48.81 -12.49
CA VAL A 25 -15.73 49.08 -11.20
C VAL A 25 -17.08 49.72 -11.43
N GLU A 26 -18.11 49.11 -10.84
CA GLU A 26 -19.47 49.65 -10.78
C GLU A 26 -19.55 50.85 -9.82
N VAL A 27 -20.17 51.94 -10.28
CA VAL A 27 -20.35 53.16 -9.50
C VAL A 27 -21.58 53.03 -8.59
N THR A 28 -21.32 52.68 -7.33
CA THR A 28 -22.35 52.49 -6.30
C THR A 28 -21.89 53.01 -4.92
N ARG A 29 -22.71 52.85 -3.89
CA ARG A 29 -22.33 53.16 -2.50
C ARG A 29 -21.24 52.20 -2.03
N SER A 30 -20.28 52.70 -1.26
CA SER A 30 -19.19 51.89 -0.70
C SER A 30 -19.67 50.77 0.22
N LYS A 31 -20.88 50.89 0.79
CA LYS A 31 -21.52 49.87 1.63
C LYS A 31 -21.58 48.48 0.99
N VAL A 32 -21.65 48.38 -0.34
CA VAL A 32 -21.64 47.08 -1.03
C VAL A 32 -20.38 46.26 -0.75
N ARG A 33 -19.27 46.91 -0.36
CA ARG A 33 -18.00 46.26 0.03
C ARG A 33 -18.07 45.50 1.35
N ARG A 34 -19.19 45.60 2.07
CA ARG A 34 -19.50 44.81 3.26
C ARG A 34 -20.33 43.57 2.95
N GLU A 35 -20.96 43.51 1.77
CA GLU A 35 -21.94 42.48 1.41
C GLU A 35 -21.44 41.57 0.27
N ARG A 36 -20.66 42.11 -0.68
CA ARG A 36 -20.14 41.35 -1.84
C ARG A 36 -18.96 40.45 -1.46
N MET A 37 -19.15 39.14 -1.57
CA MET A 37 -18.08 38.15 -1.40
C MET A 37 -17.23 38.02 -2.66
N GLY A 38 -15.95 37.74 -2.49
CA GLY A 38 -15.08 37.24 -3.56
C GLY A 38 -14.95 35.73 -3.49
N HIS A 39 -14.18 35.15 -4.41
CA HIS A 39 -13.77 33.76 -4.32
C HIS A 39 -12.35 33.57 -4.88
N ILE A 40 -11.69 32.49 -4.46
CA ILE A 40 -10.40 32.03 -4.98
C ILE A 40 -10.64 30.66 -5.61
N GLN A 41 -10.37 30.55 -6.91
CA GLN A 41 -10.35 29.25 -7.58
C GLN A 41 -9.03 28.55 -7.25
N LEU A 42 -9.14 27.43 -6.53
CA LEU A 42 -7.99 26.66 -6.08
C LEU A 42 -7.44 25.82 -7.23
N ALA A 43 -6.12 25.77 -7.37
CA ALA A 43 -5.43 24.97 -8.38
C ALA A 43 -5.47 23.47 -8.06
N SER A 44 -5.70 23.12 -6.80
CA SER A 44 -5.94 21.75 -6.34
C SER A 44 -7.11 21.75 -5.36
N PRO A 45 -7.96 20.71 -5.36
CA PRO A 45 -8.99 20.55 -4.34
C PRO A 45 -8.38 20.50 -2.94
N VAL A 46 -9.09 21.03 -1.95
CA VAL A 46 -8.65 21.13 -0.54
C VAL A 46 -9.78 20.65 0.36
N SER A 47 -9.49 19.77 1.31
CA SER A 47 -10.48 19.32 2.28
C SER A 47 -10.80 20.40 3.29
N HIS A 48 -12.07 20.62 3.61
CA HIS A 48 -12.45 21.57 4.65
C HIS A 48 -12.18 20.98 6.06
N ILE A 49 -11.41 21.70 6.88
CA ILE A 49 -10.87 21.19 8.17
C ILE A 49 -11.92 20.69 9.17
N TRP A 50 -13.09 21.31 9.21
CA TRP A 50 -14.17 20.89 10.12
C TRP A 50 -14.67 19.47 9.86
N TYR A 51 -14.64 18.97 8.62
CA TYR A 51 -15.20 17.66 8.29
C TYR A 51 -14.23 16.51 8.51
N PHE A 52 -12.90 16.72 8.37
CA PHE A 52 -11.92 15.67 8.64
C PHE A 52 -11.38 15.71 10.08
N LYS A 53 -11.22 16.90 10.67
CA LYS A 53 -10.71 17.09 12.05
C LYS A 53 -11.79 17.42 13.07
N GLY A 54 -13.06 17.33 12.67
CA GLY A 54 -14.21 17.22 13.58
C GLY A 54 -14.10 15.99 14.47
N THR A 55 -14.56 16.11 15.71
CA THR A 55 -14.80 14.96 16.60
C THR A 55 -16.33 14.75 16.70
N PRO A 56 -16.91 13.74 16.04
CA PRO A 56 -16.27 12.75 15.16
C PRO A 56 -15.99 13.26 13.73
N SER A 57 -15.04 12.61 13.04
CA SER A 57 -14.66 12.95 11.66
C SER A 57 -15.74 12.49 10.70
N ARG A 58 -16.36 13.43 9.98
CA ARG A 58 -17.44 13.12 9.02
C ARG A 58 -16.89 12.39 7.81
N LEU A 59 -15.75 12.86 7.28
CA LEU A 59 -15.05 12.18 6.18
C LEU A 59 -14.53 10.81 6.60
N GLY A 60 -13.96 10.67 7.80
CA GLY A 60 -13.49 9.37 8.30
C GLY A 60 -14.62 8.37 8.47
N ILE A 61 -15.77 8.79 8.99
CA ILE A 61 -16.97 7.93 9.09
C ILE A 61 -17.48 7.55 7.70
N LEU A 62 -17.55 8.50 6.76
CA LEU A 62 -18.07 8.25 5.41
C LEU A 62 -17.24 7.19 4.67
N LEU A 63 -15.92 7.36 4.67
CA LEU A 63 -14.96 6.48 3.98
C LEU A 63 -14.64 5.19 4.76
N ASP A 64 -15.11 5.06 6.00
CA ASP A 64 -14.73 4.01 6.93
C ASP A 64 -13.23 3.95 7.31
N ILE A 65 -12.52 5.07 7.14
CA ILE A 65 -11.08 5.21 7.39
C ILE A 65 -10.81 5.86 8.75
N SER A 66 -9.73 5.43 9.41
CA SER A 66 -9.30 6.05 10.67
C SER A 66 -8.94 7.54 10.48
N PRO A 67 -9.25 8.44 11.42
CA PRO A 67 -8.92 9.87 11.29
C PRO A 67 -7.42 10.14 11.12
N ARG A 68 -6.54 9.25 11.61
CA ARG A 68 -5.09 9.35 11.47
C ARG A 68 -4.65 9.01 10.03
N ASN A 69 -5.20 7.95 9.45
CA ASN A 69 -4.88 7.59 8.06
C ASN A 69 -5.46 8.61 7.08
N LEU A 70 -6.69 9.10 7.33
CA LEU A 70 -7.28 10.16 6.53
C LEU A 70 -6.43 11.43 6.54
N GLU A 71 -5.90 11.82 7.71
CA GLU A 71 -4.95 12.94 7.80
C GLU A 71 -3.69 12.68 6.95
N ARG A 72 -3.07 11.51 7.06
CA ARG A 72 -1.89 11.17 6.26
C ARG A 72 -2.17 11.21 4.75
N ILE A 73 -3.35 10.80 4.30
CA ILE A 73 -3.73 10.90 2.89
C ILE A 73 -3.87 12.37 2.47
N LEU A 74 -4.63 13.17 3.22
CA LEU A 74 -4.92 14.57 2.89
C LEU A 74 -3.65 15.45 2.83
N TYR A 75 -2.63 15.12 3.62
CA TYR A 75 -1.35 15.82 3.65
C TYR A 75 -0.22 15.10 2.90
N PHE A 76 -0.56 14.28 1.90
CA PHE A 76 0.38 13.69 0.93
C PHE A 76 1.45 12.78 1.55
N ALA A 77 1.10 12.04 2.61
CA ALA A 77 1.99 11.08 3.28
C ALA A 77 1.61 9.60 3.08
N LEU A 78 0.40 9.32 2.60
CA LEU A 78 -0.08 7.97 2.24
C LEU A 78 -0.88 8.03 0.95
N TYR A 79 -0.80 6.97 0.15
CA TYR A 79 -1.71 6.75 -0.98
C TYR A 79 -3.00 6.10 -0.52
N ILE A 80 -4.07 6.33 -1.27
CA ILE A 80 -5.33 5.60 -1.16
C ILE A 80 -5.71 5.04 -2.53
N VAL A 81 -6.10 3.78 -2.58
CA VAL A 81 -6.61 3.14 -3.80
C VAL A 81 -7.98 3.75 -4.11
N THR A 82 -8.09 4.44 -5.26
CA THR A 82 -9.31 5.10 -5.70
C THR A 82 -10.25 4.15 -6.44
N SER A 83 -9.70 3.30 -7.31
CA SER A 83 -10.46 2.28 -8.05
C SER A 83 -9.57 1.10 -8.42
N VAL A 84 -10.19 -0.08 -8.51
CA VAL A 84 -9.59 -1.31 -9.02
C VAL A 84 -10.39 -1.74 -10.23
N ASP A 85 -9.71 -2.08 -11.32
CA ASP A 85 -10.33 -2.66 -12.50
C ASP A 85 -10.48 -4.17 -12.27
N GLU A 86 -11.71 -4.60 -11.99
CA GLU A 86 -12.02 -6.00 -11.71
C GLU A 86 -11.84 -6.91 -12.94
N ASP A 87 -11.97 -6.38 -14.16
CA ASP A 87 -11.80 -7.16 -15.38
C ASP A 87 -10.31 -7.35 -15.71
N ALA A 88 -9.49 -6.32 -15.49
CA ALA A 88 -8.05 -6.45 -15.52
C ALA A 88 -7.55 -7.43 -14.43
N ARG A 89 -8.13 -7.37 -13.24
CA ARG A 89 -7.81 -8.29 -12.14
C ARG A 89 -8.13 -9.74 -12.45
N LYS A 90 -9.30 -10.04 -13.01
CA LYS A 90 -9.66 -11.40 -13.44
C LYS A 90 -8.70 -11.95 -14.49
N ARG A 91 -8.34 -11.14 -15.49
CA ARG A 91 -7.36 -11.53 -16.52
C ARG A 91 -5.98 -11.81 -15.92
N ALA A 92 -5.53 -10.97 -14.99
CA ALA A 92 -4.26 -11.18 -14.31
C ALA A 92 -4.27 -12.45 -13.44
N LEU A 93 -5.38 -12.74 -12.74
CA LEU A 93 -5.54 -13.98 -11.98
C LEU A 93 -5.52 -15.22 -12.88
N SER A 94 -6.23 -15.18 -14.01
CA SER A 94 -6.23 -16.27 -15.00
C SER A 94 -4.83 -16.52 -15.57
N ALA A 95 -4.10 -15.45 -15.92
CA ALA A 95 -2.73 -15.58 -16.43
C ALA A 95 -1.77 -16.20 -15.38
N LEU A 96 -1.93 -15.84 -14.09
CA LEU A 96 -1.16 -16.46 -13.00
C LEU A 96 -1.53 -17.93 -12.80
N GLU A 97 -2.79 -18.30 -13.03
CA GLU A 97 -3.25 -19.70 -13.00
C GLU A 97 -2.64 -20.52 -14.15
N GLU A 98 -2.65 -19.98 -15.36
CA GLU A 98 -2.02 -20.61 -16.53
C GLU A 98 -0.50 -20.75 -16.37
N GLU A 99 0.16 -19.75 -15.79
CA GLU A 99 1.60 -19.82 -15.52
C GLU A 99 1.92 -20.88 -14.46
N ALA A 100 1.04 -21.04 -13.45
CA ALA A 100 1.17 -22.08 -12.43
C ALA A 100 0.96 -23.49 -13.00
N THR A 101 0.01 -23.68 -13.91
CA THR A 101 -0.26 -24.99 -14.53
C THR A 101 0.76 -25.35 -15.61
N GLY A 102 1.13 -24.40 -16.46
CA GLY A 102 2.09 -24.61 -17.56
C GLY A 102 3.50 -24.97 -17.09
N ARG A 103 3.94 -24.49 -15.91
CA ARG A 103 5.24 -24.88 -15.33
C ARG A 103 5.23 -26.28 -14.74
N GLY A 104 4.10 -26.75 -14.23
CA GLY A 104 3.95 -28.13 -13.76
C GLY A 104 4.21 -29.16 -14.87
N GLY A 105 3.87 -28.83 -16.12
CA GLY A 105 4.17 -29.65 -17.29
C GLY A 105 5.67 -29.73 -17.60
N LYS A 106 6.38 -28.59 -17.62
CA LYS A 106 7.81 -28.53 -17.95
C LYS A 106 8.69 -29.28 -16.96
N SER A 107 8.37 -29.21 -15.67
CA SER A 107 9.10 -29.99 -14.66
C SER A 107 8.86 -31.50 -14.80
N GLY A 108 7.69 -31.91 -15.29
CA GLY A 108 7.40 -33.31 -15.60
C GLY A 108 8.11 -33.80 -16.85
N GLU A 109 8.16 -32.99 -17.91
CA GLU A 109 8.90 -33.28 -19.15
C GLU A 109 10.39 -33.46 -18.88
N ALA A 110 11.02 -32.54 -18.14
CA ALA A 110 12.44 -32.64 -17.78
C ALA A 110 12.77 -33.90 -16.95
N LEU A 111 11.83 -34.35 -16.11
CA LEU A 111 12.01 -35.57 -15.31
C LEU A 111 11.93 -36.83 -16.17
N SER A 112 11.03 -36.84 -17.15
CA SER A 112 10.89 -37.91 -18.14
C SER A 112 12.13 -38.02 -19.02
N GLU A 113 12.64 -36.89 -19.53
CA GLU A 113 13.86 -36.86 -20.36
C GLU A 113 15.08 -37.42 -19.61
N LEU A 114 15.26 -37.03 -18.34
CA LEU A 114 16.33 -37.55 -17.50
C LEU A 114 16.18 -39.05 -17.20
N GLU A 115 14.96 -39.51 -16.95
CA GLU A 115 14.67 -40.93 -16.73
C GLU A 115 15.02 -41.77 -17.97
N ASP A 116 14.68 -41.27 -19.15
CA ASP A 116 15.01 -41.92 -20.41
C ASP A 116 16.53 -41.96 -20.66
N GLU A 117 17.25 -40.87 -20.37
CA GLU A 117 18.72 -40.82 -20.51
C GLU A 117 19.43 -41.77 -19.53
N LEU A 118 18.99 -41.81 -18.27
CA LEU A 118 19.54 -42.69 -17.24
C LEU A 118 19.27 -44.17 -17.56
N ARG A 119 18.07 -44.51 -18.05
CA ARG A 119 17.75 -45.87 -18.51
C ARG A 119 18.59 -46.29 -19.72
N ALA A 120 18.85 -45.36 -20.65
CA ALA A 120 19.72 -45.61 -21.79
C ALA A 120 21.19 -45.87 -21.36
N ASN A 121 21.69 -45.11 -20.37
CA ASN A 121 23.02 -45.32 -19.82
C ASN A 121 23.13 -46.65 -19.05
N LEU A 122 22.11 -47.01 -18.27
CA LEU A 122 22.06 -48.28 -17.53
C LEU A 122 22.07 -49.48 -18.49
N THR A 123 21.27 -49.43 -19.56
CA THR A 123 21.23 -50.49 -20.58
C THR A 123 22.58 -50.64 -21.27
N ARG A 124 23.22 -49.54 -21.67
CA ARG A 124 24.56 -49.56 -22.25
C ARG A 124 25.61 -50.19 -21.33
N GLN A 125 25.66 -49.80 -20.06
CA GLN A 125 26.64 -50.34 -19.11
C GLN A 125 26.38 -51.81 -18.78
N LYS A 126 25.10 -52.21 -18.71
CA LYS A 126 24.71 -53.62 -18.55
C LYS A 126 25.20 -54.45 -19.74
N ASP A 127 25.03 -53.94 -20.96
CA ASP A 127 25.48 -54.63 -22.16
C ASP A 127 27.01 -54.79 -22.16
N GLU A 128 27.76 -53.73 -21.80
CA GLU A 128 29.23 -53.78 -21.66
C GLU A 128 29.68 -54.84 -20.62
N LEU A 129 29.03 -54.88 -19.44
CA LEU A 129 29.32 -55.89 -18.41
C LEU A 129 28.95 -57.31 -18.87
N SER A 130 27.88 -57.47 -19.63
CA SER A 130 27.47 -58.77 -20.17
C SER A 130 28.45 -59.32 -21.20
N VAL A 131 29.03 -58.43 -22.03
CA VAL A 131 30.08 -58.78 -23.00
C VAL A 131 31.36 -59.17 -22.27
N GLN A 132 31.73 -58.45 -21.20
CA GLN A 132 32.88 -58.82 -20.36
C GLN A 132 32.69 -60.19 -19.71
N LEU A 133 31.51 -60.47 -19.14
CA LEU A 133 31.19 -61.76 -18.53
C LEU A 133 31.23 -62.91 -19.55
N ALA A 134 30.73 -62.68 -20.77
CA ALA A 134 30.79 -63.68 -21.84
C ALA A 134 32.23 -63.98 -22.26
N ALA A 135 33.10 -62.96 -22.29
CA ALA A 135 34.52 -63.13 -22.60
C ALA A 135 35.26 -63.91 -21.49
N THR A 136 35.05 -63.58 -20.20
CA THR A 136 35.65 -64.33 -19.09
C THR A 136 35.12 -65.76 -19.00
N LYS A 137 33.83 -66.00 -19.25
CA LYS A 137 33.28 -67.37 -19.33
C LYS A 137 33.94 -68.17 -20.45
N ALA A 138 34.10 -67.61 -21.63
CA ALA A 138 34.77 -68.28 -22.73
C ALA A 138 36.25 -68.60 -22.41
N GLU A 139 36.95 -67.72 -21.69
CA GLU A 139 38.32 -67.95 -21.23
C GLU A 139 38.39 -69.05 -20.17
N LEU A 140 37.46 -69.07 -19.21
CA LEU A 140 37.35 -70.13 -18.18
C LEU A 140 36.96 -71.49 -18.79
N GLU A 141 36.06 -71.52 -19.77
CA GLU A 141 35.73 -72.73 -20.53
C GLU A 141 36.93 -73.25 -21.34
N ALA A 142 37.73 -72.36 -21.94
CA ALA A 142 38.97 -72.72 -22.63
C ALA A 142 40.02 -73.26 -21.65
N GLN A 143 40.17 -72.65 -20.46
CA GLN A 143 41.04 -73.15 -19.39
C GLN A 143 40.59 -74.52 -18.87
N ARG A 144 39.27 -74.74 -18.76
CA ARG A 144 38.68 -76.02 -18.38
C ARG A 144 38.99 -77.09 -19.42
N ALA A 145 38.84 -76.78 -20.71
CA ALA A 145 39.16 -77.71 -21.79
C ALA A 145 40.66 -78.05 -21.80
N ALA A 146 41.55 -77.05 -21.67
CA ALA A 146 43.00 -77.25 -21.64
C ALA A 146 43.44 -78.11 -20.44
N ARG A 147 42.96 -77.81 -19.22
CA ARG A 147 43.33 -78.58 -18.03
C ARG A 147 42.75 -80.00 -18.03
N THR A 148 41.52 -80.18 -18.53
CA THR A 148 40.95 -81.54 -18.65
C THR A 148 41.65 -82.36 -19.73
N GLU A 149 42.12 -81.72 -20.81
CA GLU A 149 42.95 -82.35 -21.84
C GLU A 149 44.35 -82.70 -21.32
N GLU A 150 45.00 -81.83 -20.55
CA GLU A 150 46.28 -82.12 -19.86
C GLU A 150 46.15 -83.33 -18.92
N ILE A 151 45.09 -83.38 -18.11
CA ILE A 151 44.78 -84.50 -17.22
C ILE A 151 44.51 -85.78 -18.03
N ALA A 152 43.81 -85.69 -19.16
CA ALA A 152 43.51 -86.83 -20.03
C ALA A 152 44.76 -87.37 -20.74
N VAL A 153 45.64 -86.50 -21.23
CA VAL A 153 46.92 -86.88 -21.86
C VAL A 153 47.86 -87.53 -20.83
N ALA A 154 47.96 -86.95 -19.63
CA ALA A 154 48.71 -87.53 -18.52
C ALA A 154 48.13 -88.91 -18.11
N ALA A 155 46.79 -89.04 -18.09
CA ALA A 155 46.14 -90.31 -17.79
C ALA A 155 46.38 -91.37 -18.87
N GLN A 156 46.39 -90.97 -20.14
CA GLN A 156 46.70 -91.87 -21.27
C GLN A 156 48.17 -92.31 -21.27
N ALA A 157 49.11 -91.43 -20.92
CA ALA A 157 50.52 -91.78 -20.79
C ALA A 157 50.74 -92.83 -19.69
N VAL A 158 50.13 -92.62 -18.52
CA VAL A 158 50.22 -93.57 -17.40
C VAL A 158 49.43 -94.86 -17.70
N GLU A 159 48.28 -94.80 -18.38
CA GLU A 159 47.57 -96.00 -18.86
C GLU A 159 48.39 -96.79 -19.90
N ALA A 160 49.16 -96.12 -20.76
CA ALA A 160 50.02 -96.75 -21.76
C ALA A 160 51.22 -97.45 -21.09
N GLU A 161 51.83 -96.82 -20.09
CA GLU A 161 52.88 -97.43 -19.25
C GLU A 161 52.33 -98.64 -18.48
N LEU A 162 51.14 -98.53 -17.88
CA LEU A 162 50.48 -99.65 -17.20
C LEU A 162 50.09 -100.80 -18.16
N LYS A 163 49.69 -100.49 -19.40
CA LYS A 163 49.40 -101.52 -20.44
C LYS A 163 50.65 -102.22 -20.95
N ALA A 164 51.78 -101.52 -21.03
CA ALA A 164 53.07 -102.13 -21.38
C ALA A 164 53.53 -103.12 -20.29
N LEU A 165 53.16 -102.86 -19.03
CA LEU A 165 53.53 -103.66 -17.87
C LEU A 165 52.80 -105.01 -17.72
N LYS A 166 51.60 -105.21 -18.32
CA LYS A 166 50.75 -106.44 -18.35
C LYS A 166 50.63 -107.25 -17.03
N SER A 167 51.73 -107.84 -16.54
CA SER A 167 51.87 -108.63 -15.31
C SER A 167 53.29 -108.60 -14.67
N GLY A 168 54.16 -107.67 -15.07
CA GLY A 168 55.51 -107.47 -14.52
C GLY A 168 55.54 -106.44 -13.38
N ALA A 169 56.58 -106.53 -12.53
CA ALA A 169 56.83 -105.57 -11.45
C ALA A 169 57.42 -104.26 -12.01
N ALA A 170 56.93 -103.10 -11.57
CA ALA A 170 57.43 -101.81 -12.00
C ALA A 170 58.88 -101.56 -11.51
N ALA A 171 59.78 -101.15 -12.41
CA ALA A 171 61.18 -100.88 -12.07
C ALA A 171 61.37 -99.54 -11.32
N GLU A 172 60.47 -98.59 -11.55
CA GLU A 172 60.42 -97.28 -10.90
C GLU A 172 58.99 -96.95 -10.49
N THR A 173 58.83 -96.08 -9.50
CA THR A 173 57.52 -95.66 -8.98
C THR A 173 56.77 -94.86 -10.03
N ILE A 174 55.59 -95.36 -10.45
CA ILE A 174 54.75 -94.68 -11.43
C ILE A 174 53.83 -93.72 -10.67
N VAL A 175 54.01 -92.43 -10.91
CA VAL A 175 53.28 -91.33 -10.25
C VAL A 175 52.39 -90.64 -11.27
N PHE A 176 51.15 -90.33 -10.89
CA PHE A 176 50.32 -89.45 -11.69
C PHE A 176 50.77 -88.01 -11.49
N ALA A 177 51.54 -87.49 -12.45
CA ALA A 177 52.17 -86.18 -12.36
C ALA A 177 51.22 -85.01 -11.96
N PRO A 178 49.94 -84.97 -12.40
CA PRO A 178 49.03 -83.88 -12.02
C PRO A 178 48.63 -83.83 -10.54
N THR A 179 48.55 -84.96 -9.84
CA THR A 179 48.21 -85.01 -8.39
C THR A 179 49.40 -85.36 -7.50
N GLY A 180 50.48 -85.89 -8.08
CA GLY A 180 51.62 -86.42 -7.34
C GLY A 180 51.35 -87.76 -6.63
N GLU A 181 50.18 -88.37 -6.85
CA GLU A 181 49.82 -89.63 -6.22
C GLU A 181 50.50 -90.83 -6.88
N VAL A 182 51.04 -91.71 -6.04
CA VAL A 182 51.70 -92.95 -6.45
C VAL A 182 50.64 -93.96 -6.86
N ILE A 183 50.71 -94.44 -8.11
CA ILE A 183 49.75 -95.41 -8.66
C ILE A 183 50.30 -96.83 -8.57
N VAL A 184 51.63 -97.00 -8.72
CA VAL A 184 52.33 -98.27 -8.51
C VAL A 184 53.69 -97.97 -7.87
N ALA A 185 53.98 -98.54 -6.70
CA ALA A 185 55.29 -98.42 -6.07
C ALA A 185 56.33 -99.35 -6.76
N ALA A 186 57.61 -98.97 -6.74
CA ALA A 186 58.68 -99.79 -7.31
C ALA A 186 58.65 -101.22 -6.76
N GLY A 187 58.47 -102.22 -7.63
CA GLY A 187 58.33 -103.64 -7.28
C GLY A 187 56.92 -104.21 -7.28
N GLU A 188 55.86 -103.40 -7.41
CA GLU A 188 54.46 -103.86 -7.42
C GLU A 188 53.94 -104.22 -8.82
N LYS A 189 52.94 -105.12 -8.88
CA LYS A 189 52.37 -105.64 -10.15
C LYS A 189 51.28 -104.70 -10.69
N GLY A 190 51.48 -104.18 -11.89
CA GLY A 190 50.53 -103.31 -12.60
C GLY A 190 49.34 -104.06 -13.23
N GLY A 191 48.41 -104.57 -12.41
CA GLY A 191 47.19 -105.27 -12.85
C GLY A 191 45.96 -104.36 -13.04
N LYS A 192 44.79 -104.98 -13.22
CA LYS A 192 43.48 -104.29 -13.38
C LYS A 192 43.13 -103.34 -12.21
N GLU A 193 43.65 -103.60 -11.02
CA GLU A 193 43.46 -102.75 -9.83
C GLU A 193 44.21 -101.42 -9.93
N ALA A 194 45.42 -101.39 -10.50
CA ALA A 194 46.18 -100.16 -10.70
C ALA A 194 45.49 -99.24 -11.74
N VAL A 195 44.87 -99.81 -12.77
CA VAL A 195 44.06 -99.06 -13.76
C VAL A 195 42.76 -98.52 -13.14
N ALA A 196 42.14 -99.26 -12.22
CA ALA A 196 40.96 -98.78 -11.49
C ALA A 196 41.32 -97.65 -10.49
N HIS A 197 42.48 -97.75 -9.84
CA HIS A 197 43.01 -96.70 -8.96
C HIS A 197 43.32 -95.41 -9.74
N LEU A 198 44.03 -95.52 -10.87
CA LEU A 198 44.28 -94.40 -11.79
C LEU A 198 42.97 -93.72 -12.24
N ARG A 199 41.96 -94.49 -12.66
CA ARG A 199 40.67 -93.93 -13.10
C ARG A 199 39.91 -93.20 -11.99
N LYS A 200 40.02 -93.68 -10.75
CA LYS A 200 39.41 -93.02 -9.59
C LYS A 200 40.11 -91.70 -9.26
N VAL A 201 41.44 -91.68 -9.31
CA VAL A 201 42.26 -90.48 -9.07
C VAL A 201 42.05 -89.44 -10.18
N VAL A 202 42.05 -89.88 -11.44
CA VAL A 202 41.76 -89.02 -12.60
C VAL A 202 40.33 -88.47 -12.53
N GLY A 203 39.35 -89.29 -12.14
CA GLY A 203 37.97 -88.85 -11.97
C GLY A 203 37.83 -87.78 -10.88
N ALA A 204 38.42 -88.00 -9.71
CA ALA A 204 38.39 -87.06 -8.59
C ALA A 204 39.10 -85.73 -8.92
N GLU A 205 40.24 -85.77 -9.61
CA GLU A 205 40.97 -84.56 -10.00
C GLU A 205 40.25 -83.78 -11.11
N THR A 206 39.63 -84.49 -12.07
CA THR A 206 38.80 -83.87 -13.11
C THR A 206 37.56 -83.21 -12.51
N GLU A 207 36.92 -83.83 -11.52
CA GLU A 207 35.81 -83.25 -10.76
C GLU A 207 36.25 -82.03 -9.96
N ARG A 208 37.40 -82.09 -9.27
CA ARG A 208 37.96 -80.96 -8.52
C ARG A 208 38.22 -79.73 -9.42
N VAL A 209 38.85 -79.93 -10.57
CA VAL A 209 39.13 -78.85 -11.54
C VAL A 209 37.82 -78.31 -12.14
N ASN A 210 36.83 -79.17 -12.40
CA ASN A 210 35.51 -78.73 -12.86
C ASN A 210 34.77 -77.90 -11.81
N GLU A 211 34.79 -78.30 -10.53
CA GLU A 211 34.16 -77.57 -9.44
C GLU A 211 34.87 -76.24 -9.15
N GLU A 212 36.20 -76.19 -9.21
CA GLU A 212 36.98 -74.96 -9.04
C GLU A 212 36.63 -73.93 -10.13
N ILE A 213 36.60 -74.35 -11.40
CA ILE A 213 36.30 -73.46 -12.52
C ILE A 213 34.81 -73.05 -12.54
N GLN A 214 33.88 -73.98 -12.26
CA GLN A 214 32.46 -73.64 -12.11
C GLN A 214 32.18 -72.73 -10.92
N GLY A 215 32.95 -72.88 -9.83
CA GLY A 215 32.93 -71.95 -8.70
C GLY A 215 33.31 -70.55 -9.14
N ARG A 216 34.42 -70.41 -9.88
CA ARG A 216 34.87 -69.11 -10.42
C ARG A 216 33.86 -68.50 -11.39
N GLU A 217 33.24 -69.29 -12.28
CA GLU A 217 32.18 -68.81 -13.17
C GLU A 217 30.96 -68.26 -12.41
N ARG A 218 30.58 -68.89 -11.29
CA ARG A 218 29.49 -68.42 -10.43
C ARG A 218 29.87 -67.16 -9.66
N ASP A 219 31.10 -67.09 -9.15
CA ASP A 219 31.60 -65.91 -8.44
C ASP A 219 31.67 -64.69 -9.38
N GLU A 220 32.13 -64.89 -10.62
CA GLU A 220 32.22 -63.85 -11.65
C GLU A 220 30.82 -63.39 -12.09
N ALA A 221 29.86 -64.31 -12.24
CA ALA A 221 28.46 -63.98 -12.52
C ALA A 221 27.82 -63.19 -11.36
N THR A 222 28.06 -63.60 -10.12
CA THR A 222 27.54 -62.93 -8.93
C THR A 222 28.14 -61.52 -8.78
N ALA A 223 29.42 -61.34 -9.11
CA ALA A 223 30.09 -60.04 -9.09
C ALA A 223 29.54 -59.08 -10.17
N VAL A 224 29.15 -59.60 -11.35
CA VAL A 224 28.49 -58.79 -12.39
C VAL A 224 27.07 -58.42 -11.99
N ASP A 225 26.30 -59.34 -11.41
CA ASP A 225 24.96 -59.05 -10.90
C ASP A 225 24.99 -57.99 -9.79
N GLN A 226 25.95 -58.08 -8.85
CA GLN A 226 26.17 -57.04 -7.83
C GLN A 226 26.47 -55.67 -8.44
N LYS A 227 27.34 -55.60 -9.47
CA LYS A 227 27.62 -54.34 -10.18
C LYS A 227 26.39 -53.77 -10.88
N VAL A 228 25.53 -54.62 -11.45
CA VAL A 228 24.27 -54.19 -12.10
C VAL A 228 23.29 -53.64 -11.06
N ASP A 229 23.22 -54.26 -9.88
CA ASP A 229 22.37 -53.78 -8.79
C ASP A 229 22.90 -52.49 -8.16
N ASP A 230 24.23 -52.33 -8.02
CA ASP A 230 24.86 -51.08 -7.59
C ASP A 230 24.58 -49.93 -8.58
N LEU A 231 24.64 -50.20 -9.89
CA LEU A 231 24.30 -49.22 -10.94
C LEU A 231 22.82 -48.83 -10.92
N ARG A 232 21.92 -49.78 -10.65
CA ARG A 232 20.48 -49.50 -10.46
C ARG A 232 20.23 -48.65 -9.22
N ALA A 233 20.89 -48.97 -8.11
CA ALA A 233 20.78 -48.18 -6.88
C ALA A 233 21.29 -46.74 -7.09
N ALA A 234 22.42 -46.57 -7.78
CA ALA A 234 22.95 -45.26 -8.13
C ALA A 234 22.01 -44.46 -9.05
N MET A 235 21.33 -45.12 -9.99
CA MET A 235 20.31 -44.51 -10.85
C MET A 235 19.11 -44.04 -10.03
N ASP A 236 18.59 -44.88 -9.15
CA ASP A 236 17.46 -44.56 -8.27
C ASP A 236 17.78 -43.40 -7.33
N ASP A 237 19.00 -43.35 -6.79
CA ASP A 237 19.46 -42.26 -5.94
C ASP A 237 19.62 -40.94 -6.73
N ALA A 238 20.13 -41.00 -7.96
CA ALA A 238 20.21 -39.84 -8.85
C ALA A 238 18.81 -39.30 -9.22
N LEU A 239 17.86 -40.19 -9.55
CA LEU A 239 16.47 -39.81 -9.81
C LEU A 239 15.78 -39.21 -8.58
N ARG A 240 16.03 -39.76 -7.38
CA ARG A 240 15.51 -39.18 -6.13
C ARG A 240 16.07 -37.78 -5.89
N ALA A 241 17.39 -37.59 -6.01
CA ALA A 241 18.03 -36.31 -5.80
C ALA A 241 17.53 -35.24 -6.77
N GLU A 242 17.36 -35.57 -8.05
CA GLU A 242 16.87 -34.62 -9.04
C GLU A 242 15.37 -34.33 -8.88
N ARG A 243 14.57 -35.35 -8.52
CA ARG A 243 13.16 -35.16 -8.16
C ARG A 243 12.98 -34.28 -6.94
N GLU A 244 13.84 -34.40 -5.94
CA GLU A 244 13.83 -33.55 -4.75
C GLU A 244 14.16 -32.10 -5.11
N LYS A 245 15.22 -31.85 -5.91
CA LYS A 245 15.55 -30.51 -6.42
C LYS A 245 14.42 -29.87 -7.25
N LEU A 246 13.85 -30.62 -8.20
CA LEU A 246 12.76 -30.14 -9.04
C LEU A 246 11.49 -29.88 -8.21
N SER A 247 11.23 -30.71 -7.20
CA SER A 247 10.14 -30.50 -6.25
C SER A 247 10.35 -29.24 -5.42
N GLU A 248 11.56 -28.99 -4.91
CA GLU A 248 11.88 -27.76 -4.18
C GLU A 248 11.74 -26.50 -5.05
N GLN A 249 12.23 -26.53 -6.29
CA GLN A 249 12.08 -25.43 -7.24
C GLN A 249 10.61 -25.18 -7.62
N ALA A 250 9.85 -26.25 -7.88
CA ALA A 250 8.42 -26.17 -8.16
C ALA A 250 7.64 -25.64 -6.94
N GLN A 251 8.01 -26.04 -5.73
CA GLN A 251 7.37 -25.57 -4.51
C GLN A 251 7.69 -24.09 -4.25
N GLY A 252 8.94 -23.66 -4.39
CA GLY A 252 9.34 -22.26 -4.23
C GLY A 252 8.63 -21.32 -5.22
N THR A 253 8.57 -21.71 -6.49
CA THR A 253 7.86 -20.94 -7.52
C THR A 253 6.35 -20.91 -7.31
N LYS A 254 5.75 -22.04 -6.89
CA LYS A 254 4.32 -22.10 -6.54
C LYS A 254 3.98 -21.22 -5.34
N GLU A 255 4.85 -21.18 -4.33
CA GLU A 255 4.72 -20.27 -3.19
C GLU A 255 4.83 -18.80 -3.62
N GLU A 256 5.74 -18.47 -4.52
CA GLU A 256 5.86 -17.11 -5.07
C GLU A 256 4.59 -16.69 -5.84
N LEU A 257 4.08 -17.55 -6.74
CA LEU A 257 2.84 -17.29 -7.47
C LEU A 257 1.64 -17.16 -6.53
N ARG A 258 1.59 -17.96 -5.47
CA ARG A 258 0.55 -17.85 -4.42
C ARG A 258 0.65 -16.51 -3.69
N ARG A 259 1.85 -16.06 -3.32
CA ARG A 259 2.05 -14.73 -2.71
C ARG A 259 1.59 -13.61 -3.64
N ILE A 260 1.94 -13.68 -4.92
CA ILE A 260 1.51 -12.69 -5.91
C ILE A 260 -0.02 -12.67 -6.05
N ARG A 261 -0.67 -13.84 -6.04
CA ARG A 261 -2.14 -13.93 -6.02
C ARG A 261 -2.73 -13.28 -4.76
N ASP A 262 -2.21 -13.62 -3.59
CA ASP A 262 -2.70 -13.08 -2.32
C ASP A 262 -2.52 -11.56 -2.24
N GLU A 263 -1.40 -11.03 -2.76
CA GLU A 263 -1.16 -9.59 -2.91
C GLU A 263 -2.18 -8.94 -3.84
N LEU A 264 -2.40 -9.52 -5.03
CA LEU A 264 -3.37 -9.04 -6.01
C LEU A 264 -4.79 -9.05 -5.43
N GLU A 265 -5.11 -10.07 -4.63
CA GLU A 265 -6.41 -10.17 -4.00
C GLU A 265 -6.61 -9.21 -2.83
N GLY A 266 -5.52 -8.87 -2.15
CA GLY A 266 -5.45 -7.92 -1.05
C GLY A 266 -5.73 -6.48 -1.47
N ILE A 267 -5.49 -6.10 -2.72
CA ILE A 267 -5.75 -4.76 -3.24
C ILE A 267 -7.26 -4.51 -3.29
N LYS A 268 -7.74 -3.63 -2.41
CA LYS A 268 -9.15 -3.23 -2.31
C LYS A 268 -9.31 -1.72 -2.43
N PRO A 269 -10.45 -1.23 -2.97
CA PRO A 269 -10.77 0.19 -2.92
C PRO A 269 -10.71 0.73 -1.49
N MET A 270 -10.27 1.98 -1.34
CA MET A 270 -10.09 2.66 -0.04
C MET A 270 -9.00 2.09 0.88
N MET A 271 -8.22 1.10 0.42
CA MET A 271 -7.01 0.66 1.11
C MET A 271 -5.95 1.76 1.09
N THR A 272 -5.23 1.92 2.20
CA THR A 272 -4.17 2.91 2.34
C THR A 272 -2.80 2.25 2.18
N ILE A 273 -1.96 2.80 1.32
CA ILE A 273 -0.69 2.20 0.88
C ILE A 273 0.47 3.16 1.18
N GLY A 274 1.60 2.62 1.63
CA GLY A 274 2.85 3.38 1.82
C GLY A 274 3.50 3.79 0.49
N GLU A 275 4.54 4.64 0.52
CA GLU A 275 5.22 5.05 -0.72
C GLU A 275 6.04 3.93 -1.36
N THR A 276 6.78 3.17 -0.56
CA THR A 276 7.59 2.03 -1.01
C THR A 276 6.70 0.92 -1.58
N GLU A 277 5.66 0.56 -0.81
CA GLU A 277 4.67 -0.44 -1.19
C GLU A 277 3.91 -0.02 -2.46
N TYR A 278 3.53 1.26 -2.60
CA TYR A 278 2.89 1.75 -3.82
C TYR A 278 3.80 1.59 -5.04
N ARG A 279 5.09 1.94 -4.94
CA ARG A 279 6.03 1.77 -6.07
C ARG A 279 6.19 0.30 -6.45
N GLN A 280 6.35 -0.59 -5.47
CA GLN A 280 6.45 -2.03 -5.71
C GLN A 280 5.19 -2.59 -6.40
N LEU A 281 4.01 -2.21 -5.93
CA LEU A 281 2.74 -2.63 -6.53
C LEU A 281 2.53 -2.02 -7.92
N ASP A 282 2.91 -0.76 -8.14
CA ASP A 282 2.79 -0.08 -9.42
C ASP A 282 3.74 -0.69 -10.47
N GLU A 283 4.99 -0.96 -10.11
CA GLU A 283 5.98 -1.62 -10.97
C GLU A 283 5.51 -3.05 -11.34
N ARG A 284 5.03 -3.84 -10.37
CA ARG A 284 4.58 -5.21 -10.62
C ARG A 284 3.30 -5.29 -11.44
N PHE A 285 2.30 -4.47 -11.14
CA PHE A 285 0.93 -4.65 -11.68
C PHE A 285 0.52 -3.64 -12.74
N ASN A 286 1.07 -2.42 -12.77
CA ASN A 286 0.68 -1.38 -13.73
C ASN A 286 1.71 -1.20 -14.87
N GLN A 287 3.01 -1.36 -14.59
CA GLN A 287 4.08 -1.13 -15.58
C GLN A 287 4.42 -2.36 -16.44
N ALA A 288 4.09 -3.57 -15.97
CA ALA A 288 4.39 -4.84 -16.64
C ALA A 288 3.56 -5.12 -17.92
N GLY A 289 3.07 -4.10 -18.63
CA GLY A 289 2.34 -4.24 -19.90
C GLY A 289 0.92 -4.82 -19.81
N ARG A 290 0.42 -5.13 -18.60
CA ARG A 290 -0.91 -5.73 -18.34
C ARG A 290 -2.06 -4.72 -18.22
N GLY A 291 -1.79 -3.45 -18.53
CA GLY A 291 -2.74 -2.34 -18.32
C GLY A 291 -2.80 -1.88 -16.86
N ARG A 292 -3.49 -0.78 -16.60
CA ARG A 292 -3.55 -0.17 -15.26
C ARG A 292 -4.58 -0.89 -14.39
N LEU A 293 -4.14 -1.84 -13.58
CA LEU A 293 -4.99 -2.70 -12.75
C LEU A 293 -5.67 -1.94 -11.60
N PHE A 294 -4.94 -1.02 -10.97
CA PHE A 294 -5.49 -0.18 -9.92
C PHE A 294 -5.02 1.27 -10.08
N SER A 295 -5.86 2.18 -9.63
CA SER A 295 -5.53 3.59 -9.50
C SER A 295 -5.42 3.94 -8.02
N ALA A 296 -4.32 4.58 -7.63
CA ALA A 296 -4.18 5.17 -6.31
C ALA A 296 -3.76 6.63 -6.43
N GLY A 297 -4.19 7.43 -5.47
CA GLY A 297 -3.90 8.85 -5.43
C GLY A 297 -3.62 9.33 -4.01
N MET A 298 -3.19 10.58 -3.91
CA MET A 298 -2.95 11.26 -2.64
C MET A 298 -3.80 12.53 -2.52
N GLY A 299 -3.89 13.05 -1.30
CA GLY A 299 -4.47 14.35 -1.04
C GLY A 299 -5.99 14.37 -1.10
N ALA A 300 -6.53 15.59 -1.05
CA ALA A 300 -7.97 15.83 -1.11
C ALA A 300 -8.58 15.50 -2.48
N GLU A 301 -7.77 15.46 -3.53
CA GLU A 301 -8.19 15.09 -4.89
C GLU A 301 -8.61 13.62 -4.97
N ALA A 302 -7.78 12.70 -4.46
CA ALA A 302 -8.11 11.28 -4.39
C ALA A 302 -9.36 11.02 -3.53
N VAL A 303 -9.46 11.73 -2.39
CA VAL A 303 -10.65 11.64 -1.53
C VAL A 303 -11.91 12.13 -2.25
N ARG A 304 -11.81 13.20 -3.03
CA ARG A 304 -12.94 13.72 -3.84
C ARG A 304 -13.37 12.73 -4.91
N ASP A 305 -12.41 12.11 -5.62
CA ASP A 305 -12.70 11.11 -6.65
C ASP A 305 -13.49 9.93 -6.08
N ILE A 306 -13.03 9.36 -4.97
CA ILE A 306 -13.73 8.25 -4.28
C ILE A 306 -15.14 8.67 -3.86
N ILE A 307 -15.29 9.85 -3.26
CA ILE A 307 -16.60 10.37 -2.81
C ILE A 307 -17.56 10.62 -3.96
N SER A 308 -17.05 11.08 -5.11
CA SER A 308 -17.88 11.37 -6.29
C SER A 308 -18.44 10.12 -6.96
N ARG A 309 -17.75 8.98 -6.83
CA ARG A 309 -18.17 7.68 -7.40
C ARG A 309 -19.04 6.86 -6.45
N MET A 310 -19.19 7.28 -5.18
CA MET A 310 -19.97 6.55 -4.19
C MET A 310 -21.48 6.70 -4.42
N ASP A 311 -22.17 5.57 -4.56
CA ASP A 311 -23.63 5.52 -4.45
C ASP A 311 -24.07 5.45 -2.98
N LEU A 312 -24.72 6.52 -2.51
CA LEU A 312 -25.23 6.62 -1.14
C LEU A 312 -26.45 5.73 -0.90
N GLU A 313 -27.20 5.36 -1.92
CA GLU A 313 -28.39 4.52 -1.80
C GLU A 313 -28.01 3.06 -1.61
N GLU A 314 -27.10 2.56 -2.44
CA GLU A 314 -26.53 1.22 -2.28
C GLU A 314 -25.81 1.11 -0.93
N LEU A 315 -24.96 2.08 -0.58
CA LEU A 315 -24.24 2.06 0.69
C LEU A 315 -25.17 2.07 1.90
N ALA A 316 -26.30 2.80 1.84
CA ALA A 316 -27.32 2.77 2.89
C ALA A 316 -27.99 1.39 3.03
N ARG A 317 -28.31 0.72 1.90
CA ARG A 317 -28.88 -0.64 1.90
C ARG A 317 -27.91 -1.63 2.54
N THR A 318 -26.65 -1.60 2.15
CA THR A 318 -25.60 -2.48 2.70
C THR A 318 -25.41 -2.27 4.20
N LEU A 319 -25.39 -1.01 4.65
CA LEU A 319 -25.25 -0.70 6.08
C LEU A 319 -26.49 -1.08 6.90
N HIS A 320 -27.70 -1.01 6.33
CA HIS A 320 -28.90 -1.50 7.00
C HIS A 320 -28.81 -3.00 7.31
N VAL A 321 -28.31 -3.80 6.35
CA VAL A 321 -28.06 -5.23 6.54
C VAL A 321 -26.99 -5.43 7.60
N GLU A 322 -25.87 -4.72 7.51
CA GLU A 322 -24.75 -4.84 8.47
C GLU A 322 -25.17 -4.51 9.91
N VAL A 323 -26.04 -3.51 10.10
CA VAL A 323 -26.57 -3.14 11.43
C VAL A 323 -27.46 -4.23 12.05
N ARG A 324 -28.13 -5.04 11.21
CA ARG A 324 -28.97 -6.16 11.66
C ARG A 324 -28.17 -7.43 11.92
N THR A 325 -27.16 -7.71 11.09
CA THR A 325 -26.36 -8.94 11.17
C THR A 325 -25.22 -8.85 12.18
N SER A 326 -24.61 -7.67 12.32
CA SER A 326 -23.44 -7.49 13.18
C SER A 326 -23.82 -7.14 14.62
N SER A 327 -23.01 -7.56 15.59
CA SER A 327 -23.15 -7.21 17.01
C SER A 327 -21.95 -6.38 17.52
N GLY A 328 -22.03 -5.88 18.76
CA GLY A 328 -20.92 -5.21 19.44
C GLY A 328 -20.42 -3.91 18.78
N GLN A 329 -19.09 -3.79 18.63
CA GLN A 329 -18.42 -2.58 18.13
C GLN A 329 -18.67 -2.35 16.63
N ARG A 330 -18.73 -3.42 15.84
CA ARG A 330 -19.01 -3.35 14.40
C ARG A 330 -20.40 -2.77 14.14
N ARG A 331 -21.41 -3.21 14.89
CA ARG A 331 -22.75 -2.63 14.87
C ARG A 331 -22.76 -1.13 15.21
N LYS A 332 -22.03 -0.72 16.27
CA LYS A 332 -21.93 0.71 16.66
C LYS A 332 -21.30 1.57 15.56
N LYS A 333 -20.28 1.05 14.85
CA LYS A 333 -19.63 1.74 13.73
C LYS A 333 -20.60 1.89 12.55
N ALA A 334 -21.28 0.81 12.17
CA ALA A 334 -22.27 0.80 11.10
C ALA A 334 -23.44 1.76 11.39
N ILE A 335 -23.96 1.81 12.63
CA ILE A 335 -25.02 2.76 13.03
C ILE A 335 -24.55 4.22 12.85
N LYS A 336 -23.34 4.56 13.29
CA LYS A 336 -22.81 5.94 13.15
C LYS A 336 -22.64 6.33 11.68
N ARG A 337 -22.21 5.38 10.84
CA ARG A 337 -22.04 5.58 9.39
C ARG A 337 -23.38 5.71 8.68
N LEU A 338 -24.33 4.82 8.96
CA LEU A 338 -25.69 4.86 8.43
C LEU A 338 -26.38 6.19 8.77
N ARG A 339 -26.27 6.66 10.03
CA ARG A 339 -26.83 7.96 10.45
C ARG A 339 -26.29 9.13 9.62
N LEU A 340 -25.01 9.10 9.24
CA LEU A 340 -24.42 10.14 8.40
C LEU A 340 -24.94 10.08 6.96
N ILE A 341 -25.05 8.87 6.40
CA ILE A 341 -25.52 8.67 5.02
C ILE A 341 -27.00 9.03 4.89
N GLU A 342 -27.84 8.63 5.85
CA GLU A 342 -29.24 9.04 5.90
C GLU A 342 -29.37 10.57 5.99
N ALA A 343 -28.50 11.25 6.74
CA ALA A 343 -28.50 12.72 6.81
C ALA A 343 -28.15 13.37 5.46
N PHE A 344 -27.20 12.81 4.70
CA PHE A 344 -26.91 13.27 3.33
C PHE A 344 -28.10 13.03 2.40
N ARG A 345 -28.70 11.83 2.44
CA ARG A 345 -29.88 11.49 1.62
C ARG A 345 -31.06 12.40 1.90
N ARG A 346 -31.39 12.65 3.18
CA ARG A 346 -32.51 13.51 3.57
C ARG A 346 -32.29 14.98 3.23
N SER A 347 -31.05 15.46 3.27
CA SER A 347 -30.74 16.88 3.01
C SER A 347 -30.50 17.20 1.53
N GLY A 348 -30.33 16.19 0.67
CA GLY A 348 -29.96 16.38 -0.74
C GLY A 348 -28.57 17.00 -0.94
N THR A 349 -27.75 17.06 0.11
CA THR A 349 -26.40 17.62 0.05
C THR A 349 -25.42 16.59 -0.48
N ARG A 350 -24.55 16.99 -1.41
CA ARG A 350 -23.54 16.10 -1.97
C ARG A 350 -22.32 16.02 -1.04
N PRO A 351 -21.82 14.82 -0.69
CA PRO A 351 -20.69 14.70 0.24
C PRO A 351 -19.38 15.26 -0.31
N GLU A 352 -19.21 15.32 -1.63
CA GLU A 352 -18.04 15.90 -2.29
C GLU A 352 -17.84 17.40 -1.98
N TRP A 353 -18.89 18.11 -1.53
CA TRP A 353 -18.79 19.52 -1.13
C TRP A 353 -17.95 19.75 0.13
N MET A 354 -17.61 18.68 0.86
CA MET A 354 -16.63 18.75 1.94
C MET A 354 -15.20 19.03 1.40
N ILE A 355 -14.97 18.81 0.11
CA ILE A 355 -13.73 19.14 -0.60
C ILE A 355 -13.95 20.40 -1.45
N LEU A 356 -13.28 21.48 -1.07
CA LEU A 356 -13.39 22.78 -1.70
C LEU A 356 -12.54 22.84 -2.97
N SER A 357 -13.17 23.18 -4.09
CA SER A 357 -12.46 23.63 -5.31
C SER A 357 -12.43 25.17 -5.43
N VAL A 358 -13.38 25.83 -4.76
CA VAL A 358 -13.52 27.28 -4.72
C VAL A 358 -13.62 27.71 -3.27
N LEU A 359 -12.76 28.65 -2.86
CA LEU A 359 -12.71 29.18 -1.50
C LEU A 359 -13.32 30.60 -1.45
N PRO A 360 -14.38 30.85 -0.69
CA PRO A 360 -14.96 32.19 -0.58
C PRO A 360 -14.06 33.17 0.18
N VAL A 361 -14.09 34.43 -0.25
CA VAL A 361 -13.35 35.55 0.35
C VAL A 361 -14.34 36.51 1.00
N ILE A 362 -14.20 36.71 2.31
CA ILE A 362 -15.05 37.62 3.07
C ILE A 362 -14.91 39.07 2.57
N PRO A 363 -16.00 39.85 2.54
CA PRO A 363 -15.98 41.23 2.07
C PRO A 363 -14.92 42.10 2.77
N PRO A 364 -14.24 43.03 2.07
CA PRO A 364 -13.12 43.82 2.62
C PRO A 364 -13.46 44.59 3.90
N ASP A 365 -14.67 45.11 4.05
CA ASP A 365 -15.05 45.89 5.23
C ASP A 365 -15.16 45.03 6.50
N LEU A 366 -15.26 43.70 6.36
CA LEU A 366 -15.22 42.76 7.48
C LEU A 366 -13.77 42.35 7.85
N ARG A 367 -12.79 42.75 7.04
CA ARG A 367 -11.33 42.54 7.24
C ARG A 367 -10.53 43.82 6.95
N PRO A 368 -10.80 44.92 7.66
CA PRO A 368 -10.29 46.24 7.32
C PRO A 368 -8.76 46.34 7.41
N MET A 369 -8.21 47.28 6.65
CA MET A 369 -6.86 47.80 6.77
C MET A 369 -6.99 49.28 7.10
N VAL A 370 -6.45 49.69 8.24
CA VAL A 370 -6.58 51.05 8.77
C VAL A 370 -5.19 51.66 8.84
N GLN A 371 -5.05 52.87 8.31
CA GLN A 371 -3.82 53.65 8.44
C GLN A 371 -3.75 54.25 9.84
N LEU A 372 -2.62 54.07 10.51
CA LEU A 372 -2.29 54.68 11.79
C LEU A 372 -1.46 55.96 11.56
N ASP A 373 -1.38 56.77 12.62
CA ASP A 373 -0.50 57.95 12.62
C ASP A 373 0.97 57.53 12.40
N GLY A 374 1.66 58.29 11.56
CA GLY A 374 3.03 57.98 11.12
C GLY A 374 3.12 57.03 9.92
N GLY A 375 2.05 56.88 9.13
CA GLY A 375 2.08 56.16 7.85
C GLY A 375 2.09 54.63 7.94
N ARG A 376 2.01 54.07 9.15
CA ARG A 376 1.91 52.63 9.38
C ARG A 376 0.50 52.13 9.06
N PHE A 377 0.38 50.85 8.71
CA PHE A 377 -0.92 50.21 8.47
C PHE A 377 -1.17 49.10 9.49
N ALA A 378 -2.36 49.09 10.08
CA ALA A 378 -2.87 47.99 10.87
C ALA A 378 -3.84 47.17 10.01
N THR A 379 -3.58 45.88 9.88
CA THR A 379 -4.40 44.94 9.10
C THR A 379 -5.05 43.90 9.99
N SER A 380 -6.26 43.47 9.63
CA SER A 380 -6.83 42.25 10.21
C SER A 380 -5.99 41.01 9.88
N ASP A 381 -5.78 40.13 10.86
CA ASP A 381 -5.08 38.84 10.73
C ASP A 381 -5.58 37.98 9.56
N LEU A 382 -6.87 38.07 9.23
CA LEU A 382 -7.46 37.37 8.09
C LEU A 382 -6.79 37.73 6.77
N ASN A 383 -6.35 38.98 6.59
CA ASN A 383 -5.70 39.42 5.36
C ASN A 383 -4.38 38.65 5.14
N ASP A 384 -3.65 38.36 6.21
CA ASP A 384 -2.43 37.56 6.13
C ASP A 384 -2.71 36.09 5.81
N LEU A 385 -3.77 35.52 6.40
CA LEU A 385 -4.19 34.15 6.10
C LEU A 385 -4.67 34.02 4.64
N TYR A 386 -5.50 34.94 4.15
CA TYR A 386 -5.91 34.98 2.74
C TYR A 386 -4.72 35.17 1.80
N ARG A 387 -3.79 36.09 2.13
CA ARG A 387 -2.58 36.33 1.34
C ARG A 387 -1.72 35.06 1.24
N ARG A 388 -1.56 34.31 2.33
CA ARG A 388 -0.85 33.02 2.30
C ARG A 388 -1.52 32.03 1.36
N VAL A 389 -2.84 31.88 1.41
CA VAL A 389 -3.58 30.99 0.50
C VAL A 389 -3.38 31.41 -0.96
N ILE A 390 -3.54 32.70 -1.27
CA ILE A 390 -3.36 33.23 -2.64
C ILE A 390 -1.93 32.97 -3.15
N ASN A 391 -0.92 33.25 -2.33
CA ASN A 391 0.47 33.07 -2.72
C ASN A 391 0.81 31.60 -2.99
N ARG A 392 0.34 30.68 -2.14
CA ARG A 392 0.51 29.22 -2.33
C ARG A 392 -0.24 28.72 -3.56
N ASN A 393 -1.46 29.20 -3.77
CA ASN A 393 -2.27 28.85 -4.93
C ASN A 393 -1.62 29.30 -6.24
N ASN A 394 -1.15 30.54 -6.31
CA ASN A 394 -0.47 31.09 -7.49
C ASN A 394 0.90 30.45 -7.73
N ARG A 395 1.60 30.05 -6.67
CA ARG A 395 2.83 29.26 -6.78
C ARG A 395 2.55 27.87 -7.35
N LEU A 396 1.51 27.19 -6.85
CA LEU A 396 1.10 25.88 -7.36
C LEU A 396 0.69 25.94 -8.84
N LYS A 397 -0.08 26.95 -9.28
CA LYS A 397 -0.42 27.16 -10.71
C LYS A 397 0.83 27.24 -11.59
N ARG A 398 1.80 28.07 -11.20
CA ARG A 398 3.07 28.20 -11.92
C ARG A 398 3.88 26.90 -11.96
N LEU A 399 3.89 26.14 -10.86
CA LEU A 399 4.58 24.85 -10.82
C LEU A 399 3.94 23.81 -11.75
N LEU A 400 2.61 23.83 -11.88
CA LEU A 400 1.88 22.96 -12.82
C LEU A 400 2.16 23.36 -14.28
N GLU A 401 2.16 24.67 -14.58
CA GLU A 401 2.48 25.19 -15.92
C GLU A 401 3.92 24.85 -16.36
N LEU A 402 4.87 24.85 -15.42
CA LEU A 402 6.28 24.51 -15.67
C LEU A 402 6.55 23.00 -15.72
N GLY A 403 5.55 22.14 -15.45
CA GLY A 403 5.75 20.69 -15.39
C GLY A 403 6.74 20.26 -14.29
N ALA A 404 6.74 20.94 -13.14
CA ALA A 404 7.67 20.64 -12.06
C ALA A 404 7.52 19.18 -11.55
N PRO A 405 8.58 18.54 -11.05
CA PRO A 405 8.52 17.18 -10.51
C PRO A 405 7.41 16.99 -9.46
N GLU A 406 6.80 15.79 -9.43
CA GLU A 406 5.65 15.50 -8.57
C GLU A 406 5.90 15.78 -7.08
N ILE A 407 7.11 15.52 -6.58
CA ILE A 407 7.47 15.76 -5.17
C ILE A 407 7.27 17.25 -4.80
N ILE A 408 7.67 18.16 -5.69
CA ILE A 408 7.53 19.61 -5.47
C ILE A 408 6.06 20.01 -5.51
N ILE A 409 5.30 19.47 -6.47
CA ILE A 409 3.86 19.71 -6.59
C ILE A 409 3.12 19.20 -5.34
N ARG A 410 3.42 17.99 -4.85
CA ARG A 410 2.81 17.40 -3.65
C ARG A 410 3.08 18.26 -2.42
N ASN A 411 4.32 18.72 -2.24
CA ASN A 411 4.64 19.61 -1.13
C ASN A 411 3.88 20.94 -1.22
N GLU A 412 3.76 21.55 -2.41
CA GLU A 412 3.01 22.79 -2.55
C GLU A 412 1.49 22.58 -2.38
N LYS A 413 0.92 21.45 -2.85
CA LYS A 413 -0.47 21.04 -2.56
C LYS A 413 -0.69 20.87 -1.05
N ARG A 414 0.25 20.24 -0.32
CA ARG A 414 0.22 20.13 1.15
C ARG A 414 0.24 21.51 1.82
N MET A 415 1.12 22.41 1.38
CA MET A 415 1.21 23.78 1.91
C MET A 415 -0.06 24.60 1.63
N LEU A 416 -0.70 24.41 0.48
CA LEU A 416 -1.97 25.04 0.14
C LEU A 416 -3.11 24.54 1.06
N GLN A 417 -3.16 23.23 1.31
CA GLN A 417 -4.10 22.63 2.27
C GLN A 417 -3.91 23.25 3.65
N GLU A 418 -2.68 23.30 4.16
CA GLU A 418 -2.34 23.91 5.46
C GLU A 418 -2.69 25.40 5.55
N ALA A 419 -2.50 26.15 4.47
CA ALA A 419 -2.89 27.56 4.41
C ALA A 419 -4.41 27.75 4.50
N CYS A 420 -5.19 26.89 3.81
CA CYS A 420 -6.65 26.92 3.87
C CYS A 420 -7.16 26.49 5.26
N ASP A 421 -6.53 25.49 5.86
CA ASP A 421 -6.83 25.04 7.21
C ASP A 421 -6.63 26.17 8.23
N ALA A 422 -5.51 26.89 8.15
CA ALA A 422 -5.22 28.01 9.02
C ALA A 422 -6.18 29.19 8.82
N LEU A 423 -6.62 29.44 7.58
CA LEU A 423 -7.64 30.45 7.30
C LEU A 423 -8.97 30.13 7.99
N ILE A 424 -9.40 28.86 7.93
CA ILE A 424 -10.69 28.42 8.47
C ILE A 424 -10.63 28.25 9.99
N ASP A 425 -9.65 27.54 10.53
CA ASP A 425 -9.54 27.18 11.96
C ASP A 425 -8.04 27.03 12.36
N ASN A 426 -7.37 28.16 12.63
CA ASN A 426 -5.93 28.21 12.91
C ASN A 426 -5.57 27.52 14.23
N GLY A 427 -4.61 26.61 14.19
CA GLY A 427 -4.14 25.85 15.37
C GLY A 427 -4.97 24.62 15.68
N ARG A 428 -5.97 24.28 14.86
CA ARG A 428 -6.72 23.02 15.00
C ARG A 428 -5.89 21.79 14.59
N ARG A 429 -4.92 21.98 13.69
CA ARG A 429 -3.91 21.00 13.33
C ARG A 429 -2.52 21.60 13.55
N GLY A 430 -1.68 20.90 14.30
CA GLY A 430 -0.30 21.28 14.54
C GLY A 430 -0.15 22.64 15.23
N ARG A 431 1.01 23.27 15.03
CA ARG A 431 1.31 24.58 15.60
C ARG A 431 0.55 25.66 14.81
N ALA A 432 -0.13 26.54 15.54
CA ALA A 432 -0.83 27.65 14.93
C ALA A 432 0.13 28.60 14.23
N ILE A 433 -0.30 29.14 13.09
CA ILE A 433 0.47 30.14 12.36
C ILE A 433 0.50 31.43 13.20
N ALA A 434 1.71 31.87 13.51
CA ALA A 434 1.97 33.12 14.20
C ALA A 434 2.31 34.26 13.23
N GLY A 435 1.89 35.48 13.58
CA GLY A 435 2.28 36.71 12.92
C GLY A 435 3.51 37.34 13.58
N THR A 436 3.68 38.65 13.34
CA THR A 436 4.75 39.46 13.95
C THR A 436 4.67 39.45 15.48
N GLY A 437 5.77 39.17 16.17
CA GLY A 437 5.77 39.10 17.64
C GLY A 437 5.14 37.82 18.20
N ASN A 438 5.15 36.72 17.43
CA ASN A 438 4.70 35.39 17.85
C ASN A 438 3.22 35.30 18.29
N HIS A 439 2.41 36.32 17.98
CA HIS A 439 0.97 36.29 18.23
C HIS A 439 0.28 35.30 17.28
N ARG A 440 -0.66 34.51 17.78
CA ARG A 440 -1.47 33.62 16.93
C ARG A 440 -2.44 34.43 16.08
N LEU A 441 -2.39 34.25 14.76
CA LEU A 441 -3.33 34.88 13.84
C LEU A 441 -4.75 34.34 14.08
N LYS A 442 -5.75 35.23 14.16
CA LYS A 442 -7.16 34.85 14.31
C LYS A 442 -7.75 34.36 12.98
N SER A 443 -8.34 33.17 13.00
CA SER A 443 -9.02 32.54 11.87
C SER A 443 -10.50 32.92 11.76
N LEU A 444 -11.17 32.49 10.69
CA LEU A 444 -12.62 32.66 10.52
C LEU A 444 -13.41 32.01 11.68
N SER A 445 -12.98 30.84 12.15
CA SER A 445 -13.58 30.16 13.31
C SER A 445 -13.42 30.97 14.60
N ASP A 446 -12.24 31.58 14.82
CA ASP A 446 -11.99 32.41 16.01
C ASP A 446 -12.87 33.66 16.03
N MET A 447 -13.29 34.18 14.87
CA MET A 447 -14.23 35.31 14.83
C MET A 447 -15.61 34.94 15.36
N LEU A 448 -16.01 33.67 15.29
CA LEU A 448 -17.31 33.22 15.77
C LEU A 448 -17.25 32.76 17.23
N LYS A 449 -16.15 32.11 17.62
CA LYS A 449 -16.00 31.44 18.93
C LYS A 449 -15.44 32.38 20.01
N GLY A 450 -15.65 31.98 21.27
CA GLY A 450 -15.04 32.64 22.43
C GLY A 450 -15.76 33.90 22.90
N LYS A 451 -15.25 34.51 23.99
CA LYS A 451 -15.83 35.71 24.62
C LYS A 451 -15.83 36.93 23.69
N GLN A 452 -14.76 37.08 22.90
CA GLN A 452 -14.60 38.14 21.89
C GLN A 452 -15.17 37.74 20.51
N GLY A 453 -15.85 36.61 20.42
CA GLY A 453 -16.49 36.14 19.20
C GLY A 453 -17.78 36.90 18.90
N ARG A 454 -18.17 36.92 17.63
CA ARG A 454 -19.35 37.64 17.12
C ARG A 454 -20.64 37.26 17.87
N PHE A 455 -20.85 35.99 18.18
CA PHE A 455 -22.06 35.54 18.88
C PHE A 455 -22.18 36.19 20.28
N ARG A 456 -21.12 36.14 21.08
CA ARG A 456 -21.18 36.64 22.47
C ARG A 456 -21.05 38.15 22.56
N GLN A 457 -20.13 38.74 21.81
CA GLN A 457 -19.80 40.15 21.95
C GLN A 457 -20.65 41.08 21.08
N ASN A 458 -21.15 40.60 19.94
CA ASN A 458 -21.84 41.47 18.97
C ASN A 458 -23.32 41.12 18.78
N LEU A 459 -23.74 39.87 19.05
CA LEU A 459 -25.15 39.48 18.91
C LEU A 459 -25.90 39.55 20.25
N LEU A 460 -25.33 39.02 21.35
CA LEU A 460 -26.00 39.03 22.66
C LEU A 460 -25.92 40.39 23.37
N GLY A 461 -24.79 41.09 23.27
CA GLY A 461 -24.60 42.42 23.84
C GLY A 461 -24.22 43.42 22.74
N LYS A 462 -24.80 44.61 22.78
CA LYS A 462 -24.45 45.71 21.87
C LYS A 462 -24.31 47.01 22.65
N ARG A 463 -23.47 47.90 22.14
CA ARG A 463 -23.48 49.28 22.60
C ARG A 463 -24.79 49.91 22.12
N VAL A 464 -25.46 50.60 23.02
CA VAL A 464 -26.74 51.25 22.78
C VAL A 464 -26.58 52.76 22.89
N ASP A 465 -27.17 53.48 21.96
CA ASP A 465 -27.28 54.93 22.04
C ASP A 465 -28.27 55.32 23.15
N TYR A 466 -28.30 56.60 23.55
CA TYR A 466 -29.16 57.10 24.63
C TYR A 466 -28.95 56.37 25.97
N SER A 467 -27.69 56.06 26.28
CA SER A 467 -27.28 55.47 27.55
C SER A 467 -26.19 56.31 28.22
N GLY A 468 -26.12 56.24 29.55
CA GLY A 468 -25.14 56.98 30.34
C GLY A 468 -24.73 56.18 31.58
N ARG A 469 -23.59 56.54 32.17
CA ARG A 469 -23.14 55.98 33.45
C ARG A 469 -22.62 57.09 34.35
N SER A 470 -22.95 57.02 35.64
CA SER A 470 -22.44 57.90 36.69
C SER A 470 -22.30 57.12 37.99
N VAL A 471 -21.57 57.68 38.95
CA VAL A 471 -21.50 57.14 40.33
C VAL A 471 -22.83 57.40 41.01
N ILE A 472 -23.34 56.39 41.73
CA ILE A 472 -24.56 56.49 42.55
C ILE A 472 -24.21 57.06 43.93
N VAL A 473 -25.03 57.98 44.42
CA VAL A 473 -24.92 58.59 45.75
C VAL A 473 -26.30 58.50 46.42
N VAL A 474 -26.33 58.37 47.76
CA VAL A 474 -27.58 58.33 48.52
C VAL A 474 -28.33 59.67 48.43
N GLY A 475 -29.63 59.63 48.12
CA GLY A 475 -30.52 60.80 48.09
C GLY A 475 -31.72 60.59 49.01
N PRO A 476 -31.57 60.86 50.32
CA PRO A 476 -32.61 60.58 51.33
C PRO A 476 -33.97 61.26 51.07
N GLU A 477 -33.96 62.39 50.36
CA GLU A 477 -35.13 63.19 50.00
C GLU A 477 -35.96 62.60 48.83
N LEU A 478 -35.44 61.58 48.13
CA LEU A 478 -36.08 61.00 46.95
C LEU A 478 -37.13 59.96 47.32
N LYS A 479 -38.26 59.96 46.60
CA LYS A 479 -39.28 58.91 46.70
C LYS A 479 -38.83 57.64 45.97
N LEU A 480 -39.44 56.48 46.29
CA LEU A 480 -39.08 55.17 45.71
C LEU A 480 -39.11 55.12 44.17
N HIS A 481 -39.99 55.90 43.52
CA HIS A 481 -40.13 55.97 42.07
C HIS A 481 -39.28 57.08 41.41
N GLN A 482 -38.44 57.77 42.17
CA GLN A 482 -37.62 58.89 41.71
C GLN A 482 -36.14 58.54 41.71
N CYS A 483 -35.39 59.13 40.78
CA CYS A 483 -33.94 59.10 40.79
C CYS A 483 -33.36 60.47 40.43
N GLY A 484 -32.25 60.84 41.07
CA GLY A 484 -31.50 62.05 40.75
C GLY A 484 -30.64 61.84 39.52
N LEU A 485 -30.89 62.60 38.45
CA LEU A 485 -30.08 62.59 37.23
C LEU A 485 -29.25 63.88 37.16
N PRO A 486 -27.92 63.81 37.02
CA PRO A 486 -27.10 64.99 36.79
C PRO A 486 -27.59 65.77 35.56
N LYS A 487 -27.78 67.08 35.71
CA LYS A 487 -28.27 67.99 34.66
C LYS A 487 -27.57 67.77 33.31
N LYS A 488 -26.24 67.70 33.31
CA LYS A 488 -25.43 67.46 32.09
C LYS A 488 -25.74 66.11 31.42
N MET A 489 -25.96 65.06 32.20
CA MET A 489 -26.29 63.73 31.69
C MET A 489 -27.70 63.71 31.12
N ALA A 490 -28.66 64.34 31.80
CA ALA A 490 -30.03 64.47 31.29
C ALA A 490 -30.05 65.26 29.97
N LEU A 491 -29.30 66.36 29.87
CA LEU A 491 -29.25 67.17 28.66
C LEU A 491 -28.76 66.37 27.44
N GLU A 492 -27.76 65.49 27.60
CA GLU A 492 -27.27 64.67 26.48
C GLU A 492 -28.20 63.49 26.17
N LEU A 493 -28.76 62.81 27.18
CA LEU A 493 -29.72 61.71 26.99
C LEU A 493 -30.99 62.19 26.26
N PHE A 494 -31.50 63.36 26.63
CA PHE A 494 -32.72 63.93 26.08
C PHE A 494 -32.47 64.96 24.99
N LYS A 495 -31.24 65.03 24.45
CA LYS A 495 -30.81 66.03 23.46
C LYS A 495 -31.77 66.20 22.29
N PRO A 496 -32.28 65.13 21.62
CA PRO A 496 -33.23 65.30 20.53
C PRO A 496 -34.56 65.94 20.97
N PHE A 497 -35.03 65.63 22.19
CA PHE A 497 -36.29 66.16 22.74
C PHE A 497 -36.15 67.63 23.11
N VAL A 498 -35.04 68.02 23.77
CA VAL A 498 -34.74 69.41 24.10
C VAL A 498 -34.59 70.24 22.82
N MET A 499 -33.88 69.71 21.81
CA MET A 499 -33.76 70.37 20.51
C MET A 499 -35.12 70.60 19.83
N ARG A 500 -36.06 69.66 19.96
CA ARG A 500 -37.44 69.83 19.44
C ARG A 500 -38.17 70.94 20.19
N GLN A 501 -38.12 70.93 21.52
CA GLN A 501 -38.78 71.94 22.37
C GLN A 501 -38.24 73.36 22.13
N LEU A 502 -36.94 73.52 21.92
CA LEU A 502 -36.33 74.82 21.61
C LEU A 502 -36.84 75.40 20.29
N VAL A 503 -37.14 74.56 19.30
CA VAL A 503 -37.72 75.00 18.03
C VAL A 503 -39.22 75.30 18.20
N GLU A 504 -39.98 74.43 18.88
CA GLU A 504 -41.41 74.63 19.14
C GLU A 504 -41.69 75.92 19.93
N LYS A 505 -40.85 76.24 20.93
CA LYS A 505 -40.98 77.45 21.75
C LYS A 505 -40.38 78.70 21.10
N GLY A 506 -39.82 78.61 19.89
CA GLY A 506 -39.26 79.74 19.16
C GLY A 506 -37.88 80.22 19.62
N PHE A 507 -37.25 79.57 20.60
CA PHE A 507 -35.86 79.88 21.02
C PHE A 507 -34.82 79.53 19.95
N ALA A 508 -35.15 78.63 19.00
CA ALA A 508 -34.30 78.26 17.88
C ALA A 508 -35.05 78.26 16.55
N HIS A 509 -34.53 78.96 15.54
CA HIS A 509 -35.15 78.99 14.21
C HIS A 509 -35.12 77.65 13.45
N ASN A 510 -34.13 76.78 13.71
CA ASN A 510 -34.01 75.48 13.07
C ASN A 510 -33.25 74.46 13.94
N ILE A 511 -33.31 73.19 13.56
CA ILE A 511 -32.70 72.08 14.32
C ILE A 511 -31.17 72.21 14.46
N LYS A 512 -30.49 72.82 13.46
CA LYS A 512 -29.04 73.05 13.52
C LYS A 512 -28.67 74.15 14.53
N SER A 513 -29.51 75.18 14.64
CA SER A 513 -29.38 76.24 15.64
C SER A 513 -29.66 75.67 17.03
N ALA A 514 -30.76 74.92 17.18
CA ALA A 514 -31.09 74.23 18.43
C ALA A 514 -29.95 73.30 18.90
N LYS A 515 -29.35 72.54 17.99
CA LYS A 515 -28.17 71.70 18.29
C LYS A 515 -27.01 72.54 18.85
N ARG A 516 -26.70 73.69 18.24
CA ARG A 516 -25.64 74.61 18.71
C ARG A 516 -25.96 75.21 20.07
N ILE A 517 -27.22 75.55 20.34
CA ILE A 517 -27.67 76.07 21.65
C ILE A 517 -27.47 75.01 22.74
N VAL A 518 -27.86 73.76 22.47
CA VAL A 518 -27.68 72.62 23.39
C VAL A 518 -26.20 72.29 23.62
N GLU A 519 -25.38 72.25 22.57
CA GLU A 519 -23.93 71.97 22.69
C GLU A 519 -23.16 73.05 23.45
N ARG A 520 -23.62 74.31 23.37
CA ARG A 520 -23.05 75.43 24.14
C ARG A 520 -23.61 75.54 25.55
N VAL A 521 -24.59 74.70 25.92
CA VAL A 521 -25.25 74.69 27.23
C VAL A 521 -25.73 76.10 27.61
N ARG A 522 -26.39 76.80 26.68
CA ARG A 522 -26.93 78.13 26.98
C ARG A 522 -28.08 78.06 28.00
N PRO A 523 -28.37 79.12 28.76
CA PRO A 523 -29.39 79.10 29.81
C PRO A 523 -30.77 78.64 29.35
N GLU A 524 -31.15 78.90 28.10
CA GLU A 524 -32.47 78.59 27.50
C GLU A 524 -32.75 77.08 27.38
N VAL A 525 -31.75 76.22 27.64
CA VAL A 525 -31.89 74.75 27.61
C VAL A 525 -32.44 74.17 28.91
N TRP A 526 -32.45 74.95 29.99
CA TRP A 526 -32.99 74.59 31.31
C TRP A 526 -34.36 75.22 31.49
#